data_AF-A2YC22-F1
#
_entry.id   AF-A2YC22-F1
#
_cell.length_a   1.000
_cell.length_b   1.000
_cell.length_c   1.000
_cell.angle_alpha   90.00
_cell.angle_beta   90.00
_cell.angle_gamma   90.00
#
_symmetry.space_group_name_H-M   'P 1'
#
loop_
_entity.id
_entity.type
_entity.pdbx_description
1 polymer ?
#
loop_
_entity_poly.entity_id
_entity_poly.type
_entity_poly.pdbx_seq_one_letter_code
_entity_poly.pdbx_strand_id
1 'polypeptide(L)'
;MGNSGDVLKLPDGQKSRFQTAGLGLDLGTNTYKIVRSFDRSIDFNQRAHDAAGMEVFTIGNRDSCWRTVAEDPPYPVMADPVYFKGSLYWHICKELLQEGSPPPPQGFLRFDLQDETFGLVLHDVVSPSDETRLDLVELGGELCLAQYLGTEMVIWKSSPSSSDDISHQWDRLYTIGNLPDEGVEFQTVVRLR
;
A
#
# COMPACT_ATOMS: atom_id res chain seq x y z
N MET A 1 -16.34 18.61 28.18
CA MET A 1 -14.91 18.29 28.36
C MET A 1 -14.41 17.76 27.03
N GLY A 2 -13.54 18.51 26.35
CA GLY A 2 -12.99 18.08 25.07
C GLY A 2 -12.02 16.93 25.28
N ASN A 3 -12.27 15.82 24.61
CA ASN A 3 -11.34 14.69 24.56
C ASN A 3 -10.18 15.14 23.68
N SER A 4 -9.16 15.75 24.29
CA SER A 4 -7.89 15.97 23.60
C SER A 4 -7.31 14.57 23.37
N GLY A 5 -7.39 14.07 22.13
CA GLY A 5 -6.78 12.78 21.80
C GLY A 5 -5.30 12.84 22.18
N ASP A 6 -4.83 11.86 22.95
CA ASP A 6 -3.41 11.72 23.24
C ASP A 6 -2.67 11.48 21.92
N VAL A 7 -1.78 12.42 21.56
CA VAL A 7 -0.98 12.31 20.34
C VAL A 7 0.23 11.43 20.62
N LEU A 8 0.27 10.25 19.99
CA LEU A 8 1.45 9.38 20.02
C LEU A 8 2.52 9.96 19.10
N LYS A 9 3.62 10.45 19.68
CA LYS A 9 4.81 10.86 18.93
C LYS A 9 5.76 9.68 18.77
N LEU A 10 6.04 9.32 17.52
CA LEU A 10 7.02 8.28 17.19
C LEU A 10 8.44 8.87 17.21
N PRO A 11 9.46 8.07 17.56
CA PRO A 11 10.86 8.50 17.42
C PRO A 11 11.21 8.77 15.96
N ASP A 12 12.26 9.55 15.72
CA ASP A 12 12.84 9.67 14.39
C ASP A 12 13.33 8.30 13.92
N GLY A 13 12.97 7.89 12.71
CA GLY A 13 13.60 6.76 12.04
C GLY A 13 14.44 7.23 10.85
N GLN A 14 14.59 6.37 9.85
CA GLN A 14 15.37 6.73 8.67
C GLN A 14 14.70 7.83 7.82
N LYS A 15 15.52 8.61 7.12
CA LYS A 15 15.04 9.72 6.28
C LYS A 15 14.62 9.19 4.91
N SER A 16 13.62 9.82 4.30
CA SER A 16 13.25 9.56 2.91
C SER A 16 12.63 10.79 2.25
N ARG A 17 12.83 10.88 0.93
CA ARG A 17 12.19 11.86 0.05
C ARG A 17 10.74 11.51 -0.22
N PHE A 18 10.42 10.22 -0.25
CA PHE A 18 9.10 9.67 -0.53
C PHE A 18 8.66 8.80 0.65
N GLN A 19 8.28 9.46 1.74
CA GLN A 19 7.77 8.76 2.92
C GLN A 19 6.34 8.32 2.65
N THR A 20 6.13 7.01 2.60
CA THR A 20 4.81 6.40 2.78
C THR A 20 4.80 5.66 4.10
N ALA A 21 3.71 5.76 4.85
CA ALA A 21 3.55 5.04 6.10
C ALA A 21 2.16 4.39 6.19
N GLY A 22 2.12 3.12 6.55
CA GLY A 22 0.90 2.37 6.81
C GLY A 22 0.76 1.98 8.26
N LEU A 23 -0.45 2.09 8.80
CA LEU A 23 -0.82 1.52 10.09
C LEU A 23 -1.64 0.26 9.85
N GLY A 24 -1.33 -0.82 10.56
CA GLY A 24 -2.12 -2.04 10.51
C GLY A 24 -2.03 -2.87 11.79
N LEU A 25 -2.95 -3.82 11.93
CA LEU A 25 -2.96 -4.79 13.03
C LEU A 25 -2.28 -6.08 12.58
N ASP A 26 -1.20 -6.46 13.27
CA ASP A 26 -0.60 -7.79 13.22
C ASP A 26 -1.54 -8.77 13.95
N LEU A 27 -2.14 -9.70 13.20
CA LEU A 27 -3.11 -10.64 13.73
C LEU A 27 -2.48 -11.77 14.55
N GLY A 28 -1.20 -12.08 14.35
CA GLY A 28 -0.51 -13.13 15.10
C GLY A 28 -0.14 -12.69 16.51
N THR A 29 0.24 -11.42 16.69
CA THR A 29 0.58 -10.86 18.01
C THR A 29 -0.53 -9.99 18.60
N ASN A 30 -1.57 -9.66 17.83
CA ASN A 30 -2.63 -8.72 18.19
C ASN A 30 -2.08 -7.34 18.60
N THR A 31 -1.08 -6.86 17.88
CA THR A 31 -0.45 -5.54 18.10
C THR A 31 -0.53 -4.67 16.86
N TYR A 32 -0.61 -3.35 17.04
CA TYR A 32 -0.56 -2.43 15.92
C TYR A 32 0.90 -2.18 15.50
N LYS A 33 1.15 -2.22 14.20
CA LYS A 33 2.44 -1.91 13.59
C LYS A 33 2.30 -0.75 12.62
N ILE A 34 3.29 0.13 12.61
CA ILE A 34 3.46 1.15 11.59
C ILE A 34 4.61 0.70 10.71
N VAL A 35 4.40 0.64 9.40
CA VAL A 35 5.41 0.28 8.40
C VAL A 35 5.62 1.47 7.50
N ARG A 36 6.88 1.83 7.23
CA ARG A 36 7.18 2.93 6.31
C ARG A 36 8.38 2.64 5.42
N SER A 37 8.34 3.22 4.23
CA SER A 37 9.49 3.23 3.33
C SER A 37 10.54 4.22 3.81
N PHE A 38 11.81 3.93 3.52
CA PHE A 38 12.88 4.89 3.66
C PHE A 38 13.90 4.80 2.50
N ASP A 39 14.68 5.87 2.29
CA ASP A 39 15.76 5.91 1.30
C ASP A 39 17.11 5.66 1.99
N ARG A 40 17.87 4.68 1.54
CA ARG A 40 19.26 4.39 1.98
C ARG A 40 20.28 5.36 1.40
N SER A 41 20.01 5.92 0.23
CA SER A 41 20.88 6.88 -0.43
C SER A 41 20.16 8.19 -0.71
N ILE A 42 20.80 9.28 -0.35
CA ILE A 42 20.38 10.66 -0.67
C ILE A 42 20.93 11.08 -2.05
N ASP A 43 21.74 10.24 -2.71
CA ASP A 43 22.32 10.57 -4.02
C ASP A 43 21.22 10.71 -5.09
N PHE A 44 21.03 11.94 -5.53
CA PHE A 44 19.97 12.38 -6.42
C PHE A 44 20.08 11.80 -7.85
N ASN A 45 21.21 11.18 -8.21
CA ASN A 45 21.48 10.68 -9.56
C ASN A 45 21.34 9.16 -9.72
N GLN A 46 21.16 8.40 -8.65
CA GLN A 46 20.98 6.94 -8.72
C GLN A 46 19.49 6.61 -8.80
N ARG A 47 19.02 6.10 -9.94
CA ARG A 47 17.63 5.61 -10.09
C ARG A 47 17.48 4.30 -9.31
N ALA A 48 16.50 4.31 -8.42
CA ALA A 48 16.45 3.53 -7.20
C ALA A 48 15.87 2.14 -7.40
N HIS A 49 16.70 1.12 -7.16
CA HIS A 49 16.23 -0.15 -6.61
C HIS A 49 17.03 -0.48 -5.35
N ASP A 50 18.36 -0.34 -5.41
CA ASP A 50 19.28 -0.59 -4.29
C ASP A 50 19.18 0.42 -3.12
N ALA A 51 18.33 1.43 -3.24
CA ALA A 51 18.27 2.57 -2.32
C ALA A 51 17.00 2.65 -1.47
N ALA A 52 16.06 1.70 -1.53
CA ALA A 52 14.85 1.74 -0.70
C ALA A 52 14.83 0.58 0.31
N GLY A 53 14.41 0.87 1.54
CA GLY A 53 14.17 -0.14 2.57
C GLY A 53 12.83 0.08 3.25
N MET A 54 12.42 -0.88 4.08
CA MET A 54 11.24 -0.76 4.93
C MET A 54 11.64 -0.87 6.39
N GLU A 55 11.00 -0.08 7.24
CA GLU A 55 11.13 -0.21 8.69
C GLU A 55 9.77 -0.26 9.36
N VAL A 56 9.73 -0.93 10.51
CA VAL A 56 8.51 -1.21 11.26
C VAL A 56 8.66 -0.71 12.68
N PHE A 57 7.57 -0.17 13.22
CA PHE A 57 7.43 0.23 14.61
C PHE A 57 6.21 -0.46 15.20
N THR A 58 6.40 -1.26 16.25
CA THR A 58 5.29 -1.89 16.98
C THR A 58 4.79 -0.95 18.09
N ILE A 59 3.50 -0.65 18.13
CA ILE A 59 2.89 0.22 19.13
C ILE A 59 2.65 -0.56 20.44
N GLY A 60 2.90 0.09 21.59
CA GLY A 60 2.52 -0.43 22.90
C GLY A 60 3.60 -1.23 23.63
N ASN A 61 4.81 -1.37 23.05
CA ASN A 61 5.96 -1.88 23.77
C ASN A 61 6.78 -0.71 24.36
N ARG A 62 7.27 -0.86 25.60
CA ARG A 62 8.03 0.19 26.31
C ARG A 62 9.37 0.50 25.63
N ASP A 63 9.94 -0.49 24.96
CA ASP A 63 11.23 -0.39 24.26
C ASP A 63 11.05 -0.34 22.73
N SER A 64 9.87 0.09 22.25
CA SER A 64 9.61 0.20 20.81
C SER A 64 10.58 1.18 20.15
N CYS A 65 11.29 0.69 19.15
CA CYS A 65 12.08 1.47 18.22
C CYS A 65 11.73 1.08 16.78
N TRP A 66 12.11 1.94 15.83
CA TRP A 66 12.10 1.56 14.42
C TRP A 66 13.11 0.43 14.22
N ARG A 67 12.68 -0.65 13.57
CA ARG A 67 13.56 -1.72 13.11
C ARG A 67 13.44 -1.88 11.61
N THR A 68 14.58 -2.04 10.95
CA THR A 68 14.63 -2.35 9.53
C THR A 68 14.12 -3.77 9.28
N VAL A 69 13.30 -3.95 8.24
CA VAL A 69 12.91 -5.27 7.73
C VAL A 69 14.15 -5.95 7.16
N ALA A 70 14.28 -7.27 7.37
CA ALA A 70 15.47 -8.01 6.97
C ALA A 70 15.64 -8.07 5.44
N GLU A 71 14.54 -8.24 4.73
CA GLU A 71 14.49 -8.25 3.27
C GLU A 71 14.12 -6.87 2.72
N ASP A 72 14.57 -6.60 1.50
CA ASP A 72 14.22 -5.39 0.79
C ASP A 72 12.91 -5.55 0.04
N PRO A 73 12.11 -4.49 -0.10
CA PRO A 73 10.93 -4.56 -0.94
C PRO A 73 11.37 -4.87 -2.38
N PRO A 74 10.76 -5.87 -3.05
CA PRO A 74 11.13 -6.25 -4.41
C PRO A 74 10.83 -5.15 -5.44
N TYR A 75 10.00 -4.17 -5.09
CA TYR A 75 9.68 -3.02 -5.91
C TYR A 75 9.56 -1.74 -5.06
N PRO A 76 9.91 -0.57 -5.61
CA PRO A 76 9.66 0.69 -4.94
C PRO A 76 8.16 0.97 -4.83
N VAL A 77 7.77 1.67 -3.78
CA VAL A 77 6.38 2.06 -3.52
C VAL A 77 6.29 3.56 -3.23
N MET A 78 5.16 4.13 -3.57
CA MET A 78 4.76 5.50 -3.20
C MET A 78 3.30 5.49 -2.73
N ALA A 79 2.88 6.59 -2.12
CA ALA A 79 1.55 6.78 -1.52
C ALA A 79 1.27 5.84 -0.34
N ASP A 80 0.28 6.20 0.48
CA ASP A 80 -0.06 5.44 1.68
C ASP A 80 -0.69 4.09 1.33
N PRO A 81 -0.34 3.01 2.05
CA PRO A 81 -0.90 1.70 1.80
C PRO A 81 -2.32 1.56 2.32
N VAL A 82 -3.00 0.54 1.79
CA VAL A 82 -4.24 0.04 2.35
C VAL A 82 -3.95 -1.12 3.30
N TYR A 83 -4.52 -1.06 4.51
CA TYR A 83 -4.55 -2.20 5.41
C TYR A 83 -5.70 -3.15 5.06
N PHE A 84 -5.41 -4.43 4.94
CA PHE A 84 -6.42 -5.48 4.77
C PHE A 84 -5.96 -6.80 5.40
N LYS A 85 -6.79 -7.35 6.30
CA LYS A 85 -6.65 -8.69 6.92
C LYS A 85 -5.22 -9.05 7.35
N GLY A 86 -4.56 -8.15 8.08
CA GLY A 86 -3.21 -8.40 8.62
C GLY A 86 -2.06 -8.04 7.67
N SER A 87 -2.34 -7.41 6.54
CA SER A 87 -1.31 -7.01 5.59
C SER A 87 -1.51 -5.57 5.12
N LEU A 88 -0.41 -4.95 4.68
CA LEU A 88 -0.42 -3.66 4.02
C LEU A 88 -0.17 -3.84 2.53
N TYR A 89 -0.86 -3.05 1.72
CA TYR A 89 -0.82 -3.15 0.26
C TYR A 89 -0.50 -1.80 -0.36
N TRP A 90 0.48 -1.76 -1.25
CA TRP A 90 0.90 -0.56 -1.98
C TRP A 90 0.79 -0.76 -3.48
N HIS A 91 0.56 0.35 -4.19
CA HIS A 91 0.89 0.43 -5.60
C HIS A 91 2.40 0.39 -5.83
N ILE A 92 2.82 -0.35 -6.84
CA ILE A 92 4.21 -0.34 -7.30
C ILE A 92 4.47 1.00 -8.01
N CYS A 93 5.47 1.73 -7.56
CA CYS A 93 5.89 2.98 -8.18
C CYS A 93 6.70 2.70 -9.45
N LYS A 94 6.14 3.02 -10.61
CA LYS A 94 6.80 2.79 -11.91
C LYS A 94 7.87 3.84 -12.20
N GLU A 95 7.70 5.05 -11.68
CA GLU A 95 8.57 6.21 -11.92
C GLU A 95 9.96 6.06 -11.30
N LEU A 96 10.06 5.26 -10.24
CA LEU A 96 11.32 5.01 -9.53
C LEU A 96 12.10 3.81 -10.10
N LEU A 97 11.53 3.07 -11.05
CA LEU A 97 12.21 1.94 -11.69
C LEU A 97 13.37 2.41 -12.57
N GLN A 98 14.42 1.58 -12.63
CA GLN A 98 15.60 1.87 -13.44
C GLN A 98 15.27 1.80 -14.94
N GLU A 99 15.83 2.73 -15.72
CA GLU A 99 15.73 2.65 -17.18
C GLU A 99 16.30 1.33 -17.70
N GLY A 100 15.49 0.60 -18.47
CA GLY A 100 15.88 -0.72 -19.01
C GLY A 100 15.55 -1.91 -18.11
N SER A 101 14.99 -1.72 -16.90
CA SER A 101 14.42 -2.83 -16.13
C SER A 101 13.17 -3.38 -16.83
N PRO A 102 12.88 -4.69 -16.70
CA PRO A 102 11.60 -5.22 -17.16
C PRO A 102 10.43 -4.47 -16.49
N PRO A 103 9.29 -4.33 -17.18
CA PRO A 103 8.12 -3.68 -16.59
C PRO A 103 7.71 -4.42 -15.32
N PRO A 104 7.26 -3.70 -14.27
CA PRO A 104 6.81 -4.34 -13.05
C PRO A 104 5.54 -5.15 -13.36
N PRO A 105 5.27 -6.20 -12.57
CA PRO A 105 4.03 -6.94 -12.69
C PRO A 105 2.83 -6.01 -12.46
N GLN A 106 1.71 -6.33 -13.11
CA GLN A 106 0.45 -5.65 -12.88
C GLN A 106 -0.17 -6.15 -11.58
N GLY A 107 -0.03 -5.36 -10.52
CA GLY A 107 -0.32 -5.82 -9.17
C GLY A 107 0.06 -4.82 -8.07
N PHE A 108 -0.04 -5.31 -6.84
CA PHE A 108 0.29 -4.59 -5.62
C PHE A 108 1.44 -5.28 -4.90
N LEU A 109 2.26 -4.49 -4.23
CA LEU A 109 3.16 -5.01 -3.22
C LEU A 109 2.36 -5.28 -1.95
N ARG A 110 2.42 -6.50 -1.43
CA ARG A 110 1.84 -6.89 -0.14
C ARG A 110 2.97 -7.01 0.88
N PHE A 111 2.75 -6.51 2.09
CA PHE A 111 3.59 -6.77 3.25
C PHE A 111 2.76 -7.44 4.34
N ASP A 112 3.13 -8.67 4.69
CA ASP A 112 2.50 -9.39 5.79
C ASP A 112 2.98 -8.82 7.13
N LEU A 113 2.07 -8.39 8.02
CA LEU A 113 2.49 -7.78 9.28
C LEU A 113 2.93 -8.80 10.33
N GLN A 114 2.50 -10.06 10.23
CA GLN A 114 2.84 -11.09 11.19
C GLN A 114 4.24 -11.62 10.90
N ASP A 115 4.45 -12.05 9.67
CA ASP A 115 5.70 -12.69 9.24
C ASP A 115 6.71 -11.65 8.73
N GLU A 116 6.26 -10.41 8.47
CA GLU A 116 7.10 -9.28 8.05
C GLU A 116 7.83 -9.54 6.74
N THR A 117 7.13 -10.22 5.83
CA THR A 117 7.60 -10.65 4.52
C THR A 117 6.85 -9.92 3.40
N PHE A 118 7.53 -9.78 2.27
CA PHE A 118 6.94 -9.22 1.06
C PHE A 118 6.29 -10.31 0.21
N GLY A 119 5.20 -9.95 -0.43
CA GLY A 119 4.54 -10.72 -1.47
C GLY A 119 4.00 -9.81 -2.57
N LEU A 120 3.48 -10.42 -3.62
CA LEU A 120 2.80 -9.72 -4.71
C LEU A 120 1.37 -10.20 -4.78
N VAL A 121 0.47 -9.27 -5.10
CA VAL A 121 -0.91 -9.61 -5.49
C VAL A 121 -1.13 -9.11 -6.90
N LEU A 122 -1.29 -10.04 -7.83
CA LEU A 122 -1.49 -9.72 -9.24
C LEU A 122 -2.95 -9.42 -9.55
N HIS A 123 -3.18 -8.59 -10.56
CA HIS A 123 -4.50 -8.35 -11.12
C HIS A 123 -4.46 -8.28 -12.64
N ASP A 124 -5.54 -8.72 -13.29
CA ASP A 124 -5.73 -8.73 -14.74
C ASP A 124 -6.71 -7.63 -15.22
N VAL A 125 -7.14 -6.74 -14.31
CA VAL A 125 -8.01 -5.60 -14.63
C VAL A 125 -7.42 -4.77 -15.77
N VAL A 126 -8.08 -4.76 -16.92
CA VAL A 126 -7.60 -4.08 -18.13
C VAL A 126 -7.78 -2.58 -17.99
N SER A 127 -6.67 -1.83 -18.01
CA SER A 127 -6.68 -0.38 -18.11
C SER A 127 -6.69 0.05 -19.59
N PRO A 128 -7.66 0.88 -20.05
CA PRO A 128 -7.69 1.36 -21.43
C PRO A 128 -6.54 2.31 -21.78
N SER A 129 -5.86 2.89 -20.78
CA SER A 129 -4.66 3.71 -20.93
C SER A 129 -3.74 3.56 -19.73
N ASP A 130 -2.46 3.90 -19.89
CA ASP A 130 -1.49 3.94 -18.78
C ASP A 130 -1.85 4.98 -17.70
N GLU A 131 -2.61 6.01 -18.08
CA GLU A 131 -3.11 7.07 -17.19
C GLU A 131 -4.41 6.69 -16.45
N THR A 132 -4.93 5.48 -16.67
CA THR A 132 -6.14 5.01 -15.97
C THR A 132 -5.83 4.88 -14.49
N ARG A 133 -6.45 5.74 -13.67
CA ARG A 133 -6.33 5.66 -12.21
C ARG A 133 -6.95 4.37 -11.70
N LEU A 134 -6.20 3.67 -10.85
CA LEU A 134 -6.62 2.49 -10.11
C LEU A 134 -6.32 2.77 -8.65
N ASP A 135 -7.34 2.78 -7.80
CA ASP A 135 -7.15 2.91 -6.35
C ASP A 135 -7.46 1.57 -5.69
N LEU A 136 -6.50 1.07 -4.90
CA LEU A 136 -6.78 -0.04 -4.00
C LEU A 136 -7.55 0.52 -2.81
N VAL A 137 -8.61 -0.17 -2.38
CA VAL A 137 -9.47 0.27 -1.28
C VAL A 137 -10.01 -0.94 -0.50
N GLU A 138 -10.22 -0.75 0.81
CA GLU A 138 -10.99 -1.70 1.61
C GLU A 138 -12.44 -1.23 1.65
N LEU A 139 -13.37 -2.09 1.20
CA LEU A 139 -14.79 -1.81 1.15
C LEU A 139 -15.59 -2.97 1.74
N GLY A 140 -16.16 -2.75 2.93
CA GLY A 140 -17.11 -3.69 3.52
C GLY A 140 -16.48 -5.02 3.98
N GLY A 141 -15.21 -4.99 4.39
CA GLY A 141 -14.42 -6.16 4.77
C GLY A 141 -13.76 -6.87 3.59
N GLU A 142 -13.77 -6.26 2.41
CA GLU A 142 -13.25 -6.83 1.16
C GLU A 142 -12.19 -5.91 0.55
N LEU A 143 -11.16 -6.51 -0.04
CA LEU A 143 -10.15 -5.78 -0.80
C LEU A 143 -10.69 -5.55 -2.21
N CYS A 144 -10.75 -4.29 -2.60
CA CYS A 144 -11.36 -3.85 -3.84
C CYS A 144 -10.41 -2.94 -4.64
N LEU A 145 -10.61 -2.91 -5.95
CA LEU A 145 -9.99 -1.95 -6.86
C LEU A 145 -11.06 -1.03 -7.41
N ALA A 146 -10.84 0.27 -7.29
CA ALA A 146 -11.61 1.30 -7.96
C ALA A 146 -10.88 1.74 -9.23
N GLN A 147 -11.46 1.42 -10.39
CA GLN A 147 -10.96 1.82 -11.70
C GLN A 147 -11.75 2.99 -12.24
N TYR A 148 -11.08 4.07 -12.60
CA TYR A 148 -11.72 5.30 -13.09
C TYR A 148 -11.66 5.39 -14.61
N LEU A 149 -12.82 5.41 -15.25
CA LEU A 149 -13.02 5.37 -16.70
C LEU A 149 -13.82 6.62 -17.14
N GLY A 150 -13.19 7.79 -17.05
CA GLY A 150 -13.86 9.06 -17.31
C GLY A 150 -14.94 9.35 -16.26
N THR A 151 -16.20 9.39 -16.68
CA THR A 151 -17.36 9.64 -15.80
C THR A 151 -17.90 8.36 -15.14
N GLU A 152 -17.24 7.23 -15.34
CA GLU A 152 -17.57 5.95 -14.70
C GLU A 152 -16.45 5.50 -13.76
N MET A 153 -16.83 4.86 -12.66
CA MET A 153 -15.93 4.13 -11.78
C MET A 153 -16.41 2.69 -11.66
N VAL A 154 -15.53 1.74 -11.92
CA VAL A 154 -15.80 0.31 -11.81
C VAL A 154 -15.10 -0.21 -10.56
N ILE A 155 -15.88 -0.84 -9.67
CA ILE A 155 -15.35 -1.48 -8.47
C ILE A 155 -15.18 -2.96 -8.74
N TRP A 156 -13.96 -3.46 -8.56
CA TRP A 156 -13.58 -4.85 -8.67
C TRP A 156 -13.32 -5.40 -7.28
N LYS A 157 -13.79 -6.61 -6.97
CA LYS A 157 -13.53 -7.29 -5.71
C LYS A 157 -12.45 -8.34 -5.92
N SER A 158 -11.46 -8.37 -5.03
CA SER A 158 -10.47 -9.43 -5.01
C SER A 158 -11.04 -10.67 -4.33
N SER A 159 -10.80 -11.83 -4.94
CA SER A 159 -10.98 -13.15 -4.34
C SER A 159 -9.65 -13.90 -4.44
N PRO A 160 -9.21 -14.61 -3.38
CA PRO A 160 -8.03 -15.46 -3.48
C PRO A 160 -8.21 -16.46 -4.62
N SER A 161 -7.19 -16.63 -5.48
CA SER A 161 -7.24 -17.70 -6.47
C SER A 161 -7.17 -19.06 -5.78
N SER A 162 -7.87 -20.05 -6.32
CA SER A 162 -7.78 -21.43 -5.85
C SER A 162 -6.45 -22.11 -6.24
N SER A 163 -5.67 -21.52 -7.14
CA SER A 163 -4.46 -22.13 -7.71
C SER A 163 -3.16 -21.71 -7.02
N ASP A 164 -3.06 -20.48 -6.52
CA ASP A 164 -1.89 -19.94 -5.83
C ASP A 164 -2.26 -18.70 -5.00
N ASP A 165 -1.45 -18.38 -3.99
CA ASP A 165 -1.67 -17.27 -3.05
C ASP A 165 -1.30 -15.88 -3.63
N ILE A 166 -0.80 -15.83 -4.87
CA ILE A 166 -0.22 -14.63 -5.49
C ILE A 166 -1.20 -14.02 -6.50
N SER A 167 -1.93 -14.85 -7.23
CA SER A 167 -2.99 -14.43 -8.13
C SER A 167 -4.28 -14.23 -7.33
N HIS A 168 -4.84 -13.03 -7.43
CA HIS A 168 -6.21 -12.80 -7.02
C HIS A 168 -7.08 -12.75 -8.27
N GLN A 169 -8.26 -13.37 -8.22
CA GLN A 169 -9.29 -13.13 -9.20
C GLN A 169 -9.99 -11.83 -8.86
N TRP A 170 -10.22 -10.98 -9.87
CA TRP A 170 -10.86 -9.68 -9.69
C TRP A 170 -12.21 -9.65 -10.40
N ASP A 171 -13.28 -9.80 -9.63
CA ASP A 171 -14.63 -9.83 -10.16
C ASP A 171 -15.26 -8.44 -10.10
N ARG A 172 -15.88 -8.00 -11.20
CA ARG A 172 -16.61 -6.72 -11.21
C ARG A 172 -17.78 -6.78 -10.24
N LEU A 173 -17.76 -5.90 -9.24
CA LEU A 173 -18.77 -5.79 -8.20
C LEU A 173 -19.82 -4.73 -8.54
N TYR A 174 -19.37 -3.51 -8.88
CA TYR A 174 -20.25 -2.38 -9.20
C TYR A 174 -19.71 -1.56 -10.36
N THR A 175 -20.62 -0.87 -11.05
CA THR A 175 -20.30 0.25 -11.94
C THR A 175 -21.08 1.47 -11.45
N ILE A 176 -20.36 2.53 -11.15
CA ILE A 176 -20.88 3.81 -10.68
C ILE A 176 -20.68 4.81 -11.82
N GLY A 177 -21.76 5.25 -12.44
CA GLY A 177 -21.71 6.24 -13.54
C GLY A 177 -22.07 7.64 -13.09
N ASN A 178 -22.00 8.58 -14.04
CA ASN A 178 -22.31 10.01 -13.86
C ASN A 178 -21.44 10.70 -12.80
N LEU A 179 -20.17 10.28 -12.67
CA LEU A 179 -19.19 11.01 -11.88
C LEU A 179 -18.89 12.36 -12.55
N PRO A 180 -18.71 13.44 -11.77
CA PRO A 180 -18.27 14.71 -12.32
C PRO A 180 -16.90 14.55 -12.98
N ASP A 181 -16.70 15.26 -14.09
CA ASP A 181 -15.48 15.19 -14.92
C ASP A 181 -14.22 15.69 -14.19
N GLU A 182 -14.39 16.43 -13.07
CA GLU A 182 -13.29 16.91 -12.25
C GLU A 182 -12.96 15.95 -11.11
N GLY A 183 -11.66 15.65 -10.99
CA GLY A 183 -11.09 14.59 -10.16
C GLY A 183 -11.68 14.50 -8.76
N VAL A 184 -12.46 13.44 -8.53
CA VAL A 184 -12.92 13.09 -7.20
C VAL A 184 -11.71 12.58 -6.41
N GLU A 185 -11.19 13.42 -5.53
CA GLU A 185 -10.24 13.01 -4.50
C GLU A 185 -11.02 12.25 -3.42
N PHE A 186 -11.02 10.92 -3.49
CA PHE A 186 -11.53 10.10 -2.40
C PHE A 186 -10.55 10.21 -1.23
N GLN A 187 -10.87 11.04 -0.25
CA GLN A 187 -10.16 11.03 1.03
C GLN A 187 -10.60 9.79 1.81
N THR A 188 -9.69 8.82 1.96
CA THR A 188 -9.86 7.71 2.91
C THR A 188 -9.84 8.30 4.31
N VAL A 189 -11.02 8.55 4.89
CA VAL A 189 -11.13 8.96 6.29
C VAL A 189 -10.97 7.71 7.15
N VAL A 190 -9.77 7.49 7.67
CA VAL A 190 -9.54 6.49 8.72
C VAL A 190 -10.26 6.95 9.98
N ARG A 191 -11.47 6.44 10.21
CA ARG A 191 -12.16 6.58 11.49
C ARG A 191 -11.70 5.44 12.40
N LEU A 192 -10.75 5.74 13.29
CA LEU A 192 -10.50 4.90 14.46
C LEU A 192 -11.79 4.90 15.31
N ARG A 193 -12.39 3.72 15.49
CA ARG A 193 -13.48 3.49 16.45
C ARG A 193 -12.92 3.01 17.77
#